data_AF-A0A2A3TAS7-F1
#
_entry.id   AF-A0A2A3TAS7-F1
#
_cell.length_a   1.000
_cell.length_b   1.000
_cell.length_c   1.000
_cell.angle_alpha   90.00
_cell.angle_beta   90.00
_cell.angle_gamma   90.00
#
_symmetry.space_group_name_H-M   'P 1'
#
loop_
_entity.id
_entity.type
_entity.pdbx_description
1 polymer ?
#
loop_
_entity_poly.entity_id
_entity_poly.type
_entity_poly.pdbx_seq_one_letter_code
_entity_poly.pdbx_strand_id
1 'polypeptide(L)'
;MNNLSTRITFVVLTALLIGGFPNFMAQEAHATVNSMTFVNIVNDNRMSGDGTVVYTLTGTLANENAVAGTITFVRTGGTADATTHTYTMTVGGGENDLASTSGGNAITKDVTELQADAGFADLVSGTIYTVTVEITNPALAAVAKTGVTFDNVRPTMDSASKTSLTTIDITFSEDILDAEASDFTLDGVLTVASISETGGVVTITTNQVMGNDVTPIVTLGGDFVTDVINVGTVNTAIAASVIATDNDGVTSKNGSGCDGDCEEPTLGMDSNGRQIVKNGFTYNGNPTNVERFFTPYPLITANVGKQNTAVFKIYENMGPENVKHFSFAFGLDKSDIISNSKAMIELDIDHEGTETVTVTDPENALDNIKVSTNIGNCNEGDSDTQCLIVTINHMFRAPLDFNIVVTDVWDMKRNSWQNYYNHGIEVTGESLNPAKIHDGINAGQIYHLTETSKTTAVDEFGDTWSFQYGIWEQDYVKNERVQDTSSVFNRMHSDFAEYKELQAQNAIPQLLEYCPSCLDSFIDFDDSFSYEYSNELNKLDNLEIIQRMLLENERAQKIMNYLLDPVKYSK
;
A
#
# COMPACT_ATOMS: atom_id res chain seq x y z
N MET A 1 92.53 32.32 -52.84
CA MET A 1 92.69 31.76 -51.48
C MET A 1 91.28 31.65 -50.90
N ASN A 2 90.58 30.54 -51.19
CA ASN A 2 90.28 29.40 -50.28
C ASN A 2 89.48 29.87 -49.03
N ASN A 3 88.25 29.43 -48.76
CA ASN A 3 87.58 28.14 -49.00
C ASN A 3 86.07 28.32 -49.28
N LEU A 4 85.51 27.51 -50.19
CA LEU A 4 84.10 27.45 -50.56
C LEU A 4 83.30 26.52 -49.62
N SER A 5 82.06 26.89 -49.31
CA SER A 5 80.88 26.03 -49.56
C SER A 5 79.59 26.82 -49.35
N THR A 6 78.88 27.07 -50.45
CA THR A 6 77.61 27.79 -50.57
C THR A 6 76.49 26.79 -50.79
N ARG A 7 75.34 26.96 -50.12
CA ARG A 7 74.08 26.31 -50.49
C ARG A 7 73.08 27.36 -50.96
N ILE A 8 72.59 27.14 -52.18
CA ILE A 8 71.62 27.95 -52.92
C ILE A 8 70.30 27.18 -52.91
N THR A 9 69.22 27.89 -52.62
CA THR A 9 67.84 27.42 -52.72
C THR A 9 67.24 27.97 -54.00
N PHE A 10 66.64 27.12 -54.85
CA PHE A 10 65.76 27.59 -55.92
C PHE A 10 64.56 26.67 -56.14
N VAL A 11 63.47 27.34 -56.44
CA VAL A 11 62.08 26.93 -56.69
C VAL A 11 61.93 26.04 -57.93
N VAL A 12 61.03 25.03 -57.91
CA VAL A 12 60.17 24.66 -59.06
C VAL A 12 58.86 24.02 -58.55
N LEU A 13 57.75 24.46 -59.15
CA LEU A 13 56.39 23.91 -59.04
C LEU A 13 56.06 23.13 -60.33
N THR A 14 55.70 21.85 -60.31
CA THR A 14 54.60 21.24 -61.13
C THR A 14 54.43 19.71 -60.95
N ALA A 15 53.18 19.32 -60.70
CA ALA A 15 52.39 18.21 -61.29
C ALA A 15 52.75 16.71 -61.15
N LEU A 16 51.72 15.98 -60.66
CA LEU A 16 51.14 14.73 -61.17
C LEU A 16 51.56 13.34 -60.62
N LEU A 17 50.62 12.80 -59.83
CA LEU A 17 50.01 11.45 -59.86
C LEU A 17 50.84 10.16 -59.60
N ILE A 18 50.32 9.42 -58.61
CA ILE A 18 50.24 7.96 -58.46
C ILE A 18 51.50 7.24 -57.96
N GLY A 19 51.39 6.71 -56.74
CA GLY A 19 52.07 5.47 -56.37
C GLY A 19 52.72 5.49 -54.99
N GLY A 20 52.17 4.70 -54.07
CA GLY A 20 52.98 3.99 -53.08
C GLY A 20 52.91 4.50 -51.64
N PHE A 21 52.19 3.70 -50.83
CA PHE A 21 52.32 3.52 -49.37
C PHE A 21 51.80 4.63 -48.43
N PRO A 22 50.58 4.46 -47.88
CA PRO A 22 50.27 4.86 -46.53
C PRO A 22 50.53 3.65 -45.61
N ASN A 23 51.70 3.57 -44.99
CA ASN A 23 51.88 2.76 -43.78
C ASN A 23 52.55 3.64 -42.72
N PHE A 24 51.95 4.82 -42.49
CA PHE A 24 51.96 5.38 -41.16
C PHE A 24 50.71 4.83 -40.48
N MET A 25 50.86 3.70 -39.77
CA MET A 25 49.87 3.27 -38.80
C MET A 25 49.84 4.34 -37.71
N ALA A 26 48.98 5.33 -37.86
CA ALA A 26 48.29 5.86 -36.69
C ALA A 26 47.50 4.66 -36.17
N GLN A 27 48.06 3.97 -35.17
CA GLN A 27 47.29 3.04 -34.38
C GLN A 27 46.23 3.91 -33.69
N GLU A 28 45.05 3.99 -34.30
CA GLU A 28 43.87 4.53 -33.65
C GLU A 28 43.73 3.74 -32.35
N ALA A 29 44.00 4.40 -31.23
CA ALA A 29 43.70 3.86 -29.93
C ALA A 29 42.18 3.74 -29.88
N HIS A 30 41.66 2.59 -30.32
CA HIS A 30 40.26 2.27 -30.19
C HIS A 30 39.93 2.34 -28.70
N ALA A 31 39.07 3.28 -28.35
CA ALA A 31 38.45 3.36 -27.05
C ALA A 31 37.74 2.04 -26.76
N THR A 32 38.27 1.23 -25.85
CA THR A 32 37.62 0.01 -25.38
C THR A 32 37.06 0.26 -23.99
N VAL A 33 35.74 0.39 -23.91
CA VAL A 33 35.01 0.26 -22.65
C VAL A 33 34.67 -1.22 -22.45
N ASN A 34 35.14 -1.79 -21.35
CA ASN A 34 35.14 -3.24 -21.11
C ASN A 34 34.00 -3.70 -20.19
N SER A 35 33.52 -2.83 -19.31
CA SER A 35 32.42 -3.16 -18.39
C SER A 35 31.72 -1.92 -17.85
N MET A 36 30.45 -2.11 -17.48
CA MET A 36 29.60 -1.17 -16.76
C MET A 36 29.13 -1.85 -15.47
N THR A 37 29.18 -1.13 -14.34
CA THR A 37 28.68 -1.62 -13.04
C THR A 37 27.95 -0.51 -12.30
N PHE A 38 26.83 -0.82 -11.67
CA PHE A 38 26.16 0.10 -10.76
C PHE A 38 27.08 0.46 -9.58
N VAL A 39 26.94 1.66 -9.03
CA VAL A 39 27.66 2.10 -7.83
C VAL A 39 26.68 2.31 -6.68
N ASN A 40 25.60 3.06 -6.92
CA ASN A 40 24.61 3.39 -5.90
C ASN A 40 23.62 2.25 -5.59
N ILE A 41 23.37 1.33 -6.54
CA ILE A 41 22.44 0.20 -6.34
C ILE A 41 23.14 -1.01 -5.68
N VAL A 42 24.47 -1.02 -5.59
CA VAL A 42 25.22 -2.24 -5.25
C VAL A 42 25.28 -2.53 -3.76
N ASN A 43 25.22 -1.50 -2.91
CA ASN A 43 25.41 -1.69 -1.47
C ASN A 43 24.12 -2.12 -0.74
N ASP A 44 22.94 -1.61 -1.15
CA ASP A 44 21.68 -1.86 -0.41
C ASP A 44 20.47 -2.22 -1.28
N ASN A 45 20.63 -2.36 -2.60
CA ASN A 45 19.52 -2.57 -3.56
C ASN A 45 18.36 -1.55 -3.39
N ARG A 46 18.65 -0.30 -3.04
CA ARG A 46 17.67 0.79 -2.94
C ARG A 46 18.02 1.93 -3.91
N MET A 47 17.02 2.69 -4.37
CA MET A 47 17.21 3.88 -5.23
C MET A 47 16.28 5.03 -4.87
N SER A 48 16.81 6.25 -4.89
CA SER A 48 16.11 7.49 -4.57
C SER A 48 15.20 7.98 -5.69
N GLY A 49 14.18 8.75 -5.32
CA GLY A 49 13.23 9.39 -6.24
C GLY A 49 13.76 10.59 -7.04
N ASP A 50 14.99 11.04 -6.77
CA ASP A 50 15.59 12.25 -7.37
C ASP A 50 15.95 12.09 -8.86
N GLY A 51 15.84 10.87 -9.42
CA GLY A 51 16.09 10.62 -10.83
C GLY A 51 17.54 10.26 -11.14
N THR A 52 18.38 10.07 -10.12
CA THR A 52 19.83 9.94 -10.27
C THR A 52 20.29 8.48 -10.20
N VAL A 53 20.99 8.01 -11.22
CA VAL A 53 21.64 6.68 -11.22
C VAL A 53 23.12 6.79 -11.48
N VAL A 54 23.89 6.12 -10.63
CA VAL A 54 25.35 6.22 -10.58
C VAL A 54 25.98 4.91 -11.01
N TYR A 55 26.88 4.97 -11.99
CA TYR A 55 27.59 3.79 -12.51
C TYR A 55 29.07 4.10 -12.78
N THR A 56 29.88 3.05 -12.75
CA THR A 56 31.29 3.08 -13.16
C THR A 56 31.43 2.45 -14.53
N LEU A 57 32.16 3.12 -15.41
CA LEU A 57 32.63 2.58 -16.67
C LEU A 57 34.12 2.22 -16.53
N THR A 58 34.47 0.98 -16.83
CA THR A 58 35.87 0.55 -16.82
C THR A 58 36.38 0.43 -18.24
N GLY A 59 37.32 1.29 -18.64
CA GLY A 59 37.93 1.24 -19.98
C GLY A 59 38.71 2.48 -20.38
N THR A 60 39.08 2.55 -21.67
CA THR A 60 39.73 3.72 -22.26
C THR A 60 38.73 4.45 -23.15
N LEU A 61 38.41 5.71 -22.87
CA LEU A 61 37.58 6.56 -23.72
C LEU A 61 38.47 7.50 -24.55
N ALA A 62 38.25 7.55 -25.86
CA ALA A 62 38.91 8.50 -26.75
C ALA A 62 37.93 9.61 -27.10
N ASN A 63 38.11 10.77 -26.46
CA ASN A 63 37.46 12.07 -26.69
C ASN A 63 35.92 12.13 -26.87
N GLU A 64 35.32 12.83 -25.91
CA GLU A 64 34.17 13.74 -26.00
C GLU A 64 33.07 13.40 -27.00
N ASN A 65 32.01 12.75 -26.50
CA ASN A 65 30.63 13.07 -26.87
C ASN A 65 29.70 12.65 -25.73
N ALA A 66 28.62 13.41 -25.55
CA ALA A 66 27.61 13.17 -24.52
C ALA A 66 27.11 11.71 -24.57
N VAL A 67 27.24 11.03 -23.42
CA VAL A 67 26.79 9.67 -23.22
C VAL A 67 25.26 9.70 -23.09
N ALA A 68 24.54 9.29 -24.13
CA ALA A 68 23.10 9.09 -24.07
C ALA A 68 22.79 7.63 -23.74
N GLY A 69 21.74 7.40 -22.96
CA GLY A 69 21.31 6.05 -22.57
C GLY A 69 19.84 6.01 -22.17
N THR A 70 19.36 4.81 -21.91
CA THR A 70 18.02 4.55 -21.39
C THR A 70 18.11 3.75 -20.10
N ILE A 71 17.23 4.07 -19.15
CA ILE A 71 17.00 3.26 -17.96
C ILE A 71 15.58 2.73 -17.98
N THR A 72 15.43 1.45 -17.72
CA THR A 72 14.16 0.74 -17.74
C THR A 72 13.90 0.07 -16.40
N PHE A 73 12.70 0.27 -15.87
CA PHE A 73 12.21 -0.30 -14.64
C PHE A 73 11.08 -1.27 -14.96
N VAL A 74 11.23 -2.52 -14.52
CA VAL A 74 10.19 -3.54 -14.63
C VAL A 74 9.77 -3.94 -13.22
N ARG A 75 8.49 -3.75 -12.87
CA ARG A 75 7.98 -4.14 -11.55
C ARG A 75 8.09 -5.65 -11.34
N THR A 76 8.66 -6.07 -10.22
CA THR A 76 8.90 -7.49 -9.89
C THR A 76 8.27 -7.97 -8.57
N GLY A 77 7.61 -7.10 -7.81
CA GLY A 77 6.88 -7.44 -6.56
C GLY A 77 5.64 -6.57 -6.30
N GLY A 78 4.67 -7.10 -5.54
CA GLY A 78 3.30 -6.55 -5.35
C GLY A 78 2.27 -7.20 -6.28
N THR A 79 0.96 -6.93 -6.11
CA THR A 79 -0.10 -7.42 -7.03
C THR A 79 0.29 -7.11 -8.47
N ALA A 80 0.60 -8.16 -9.23
CA ALA A 80 1.33 -8.08 -10.48
C ALA A 80 0.52 -7.34 -11.55
N ASP A 81 0.90 -6.09 -11.81
CA ASP A 81 0.75 -5.48 -13.12
C ASP A 81 2.16 -5.26 -13.68
N ALA A 82 2.42 -5.76 -14.89
CA ALA A 82 3.72 -5.77 -15.54
C ALA A 82 4.04 -4.40 -16.16
N THR A 83 3.88 -3.35 -15.37
CA THR A 83 4.15 -1.97 -15.79
C THR A 83 5.65 -1.78 -15.96
N THR A 84 6.04 -1.41 -17.19
CA THR A 84 7.42 -1.11 -17.57
C THR A 84 7.56 0.40 -17.74
N HIS A 85 8.46 1.02 -17.00
CA HIS A 85 8.75 2.45 -17.09
C HIS A 85 10.12 2.65 -17.74
N THR A 86 10.20 3.45 -18.80
CA THR A 86 11.46 3.72 -19.53
C THR A 86 11.74 5.21 -19.53
N TYR A 87 12.94 5.59 -19.13
CA TYR A 87 13.38 6.98 -19.07
C TYR A 87 14.61 7.18 -19.95
N THR A 88 14.63 8.30 -20.68
CA THR A 88 15.82 8.77 -21.38
C THR A 88 16.74 9.46 -20.39
N MET A 89 18.03 9.18 -20.51
CA MET A 89 19.05 9.76 -19.66
C MET A 89 19.94 10.69 -20.46
N THR A 90 20.19 11.88 -19.91
CA THR A 90 21.18 12.83 -20.40
C THR A 90 22.26 13.04 -19.34
N VAL A 91 23.48 13.41 -19.76
CA VAL A 91 24.56 13.72 -18.82
C VAL A 91 24.18 15.02 -18.08
N GLY A 92 23.91 14.92 -16.78
CA GLY A 92 23.52 16.04 -15.94
C GLY A 92 24.64 17.07 -15.80
N GLY A 93 24.31 18.35 -16.01
CA GLY A 93 25.26 19.48 -15.99
C GLY A 93 25.68 19.97 -14.60
N GLY A 94 25.68 19.11 -13.57
CA GLY A 94 26.18 19.42 -12.23
C GLY A 94 27.66 19.10 -12.09
N GLU A 95 28.39 19.87 -11.28
CA GLU A 95 29.86 19.84 -11.10
C GLU A 95 30.47 18.43 -10.99
N ASN A 96 30.76 17.79 -12.12
CA ASN A 96 31.77 16.77 -12.19
C ASN A 96 32.71 17.13 -13.34
N ASP A 97 33.90 17.51 -12.90
CA ASP A 97 35.01 17.97 -13.70
C ASP A 97 35.39 16.88 -14.72
N LEU A 98 34.76 16.91 -15.89
CA LEU A 98 35.34 16.39 -17.13
C LEU A 98 36.31 17.44 -17.70
N ALA A 99 37.02 18.21 -16.84
CA ALA A 99 38.23 18.88 -17.27
C ALA A 99 39.26 17.82 -17.63
N SER A 100 39.27 17.49 -18.93
CA SER A 100 40.47 17.58 -19.76
C SER A 100 41.75 17.80 -18.95
N THR A 101 42.41 16.71 -18.56
CA THR A 101 43.86 16.70 -18.55
C THR A 101 44.31 15.88 -19.74
N SER A 102 44.60 16.60 -20.81
CA SER A 102 45.35 16.18 -21.97
C SER A 102 46.47 15.19 -21.60
N GLY A 103 46.41 13.99 -22.15
CA GLY A 103 47.57 13.09 -22.22
C GLY A 103 47.27 11.65 -21.85
N GLY A 104 46.76 10.88 -22.82
CA GLY A 104 47.24 9.52 -23.13
C GLY A 104 47.39 8.46 -22.02
N ASN A 105 46.74 8.59 -20.87
CA ASN A 105 46.78 7.58 -19.81
C ASN A 105 45.37 7.21 -19.37
N ALA A 106 45.18 5.92 -19.13
CA ALA A 106 43.94 5.29 -18.68
C ALA A 106 43.17 6.19 -17.69
N ILE A 107 41.97 6.61 -18.07
CA ILE A 107 41.05 7.25 -17.15
C ILE A 107 40.44 6.13 -16.31
N THR A 108 41.09 5.80 -15.19
CA THR A 108 40.41 5.16 -14.07
C THR A 108 39.85 6.31 -13.22
N LYS A 109 38.67 6.80 -13.60
CA LYS A 109 37.92 7.76 -12.80
C LYS A 109 36.46 7.71 -13.22
N ASP A 110 35.49 7.55 -12.34
CA ASP A 110 35.24 6.39 -11.46
C ASP A 110 33.72 6.34 -11.16
N VAL A 111 32.99 7.41 -11.46
CA VAL A 111 31.58 7.58 -11.15
C VAL A 111 30.99 8.53 -12.22
N THR A 112 30.05 8.07 -13.05
CA THR A 112 29.25 8.95 -13.93
C THR A 112 27.82 8.99 -13.40
N GLU A 113 27.27 10.20 -13.34
CA GLU A 113 25.90 10.46 -12.92
C GLU A 113 25.02 10.66 -14.15
N LEU A 114 23.96 9.87 -14.28
CA LEU A 114 22.93 10.09 -15.27
C LEU A 114 21.65 10.48 -14.56
N GLN A 115 21.03 11.56 -15.04
CA GLN A 115 19.77 12.07 -14.51
C GLN A 115 18.67 11.78 -15.53
N ALA A 116 17.54 11.26 -15.06
CA ALA A 116 16.34 11.12 -15.87
C ALA A 116 15.74 12.51 -16.15
N ASP A 117 15.41 12.79 -17.41
CA ASP A 117 14.94 14.11 -17.85
C ASP A 117 13.65 14.60 -17.15
N ALA A 118 12.90 13.70 -16.49
CA ALA A 118 11.63 13.98 -15.80
C ALA A 118 11.56 13.45 -14.35
N GLY A 119 12.69 12.97 -13.80
CA GLY A 119 12.68 12.20 -12.54
C GLY A 119 11.90 10.88 -12.65
N PHE A 120 11.78 10.14 -11.55
CA PHE A 120 11.10 8.84 -11.51
C PHE A 120 9.68 8.93 -10.92
N ALA A 121 8.93 9.98 -11.27
CA ALA A 121 7.64 10.31 -10.65
C ALA A 121 6.56 9.21 -10.77
N ASP A 122 6.65 8.37 -11.80
CA ASP A 122 5.69 7.29 -12.05
C ASP A 122 6.03 5.98 -11.33
N LEU A 123 7.18 5.91 -10.63
CA LEU A 123 7.54 4.75 -9.82
C LEU A 123 6.87 4.82 -8.44
N VAL A 124 6.53 3.65 -7.91
CA VAL A 124 5.82 3.52 -6.63
C VAL A 124 6.83 3.22 -5.53
N SER A 125 6.85 4.04 -4.47
CA SER A 125 7.74 3.83 -3.32
C SER A 125 7.48 2.49 -2.64
N GLY A 126 8.52 1.88 -2.07
CA GLY A 126 8.48 0.55 -1.44
C GLY A 126 8.28 -0.61 -2.41
N THR A 127 8.19 -0.36 -3.73
CA THR A 127 8.04 -1.40 -4.74
C THR A 127 9.39 -1.89 -5.25
N ILE A 128 9.47 -3.20 -5.50
CA ILE A 128 10.68 -3.86 -6.00
C ILE A 128 10.68 -3.91 -7.52
N TYR A 129 11.73 -3.36 -8.12
CA TYR A 129 11.97 -3.29 -9.56
C TYR A 129 13.18 -4.12 -9.99
N THR A 130 13.15 -4.53 -11.26
CA THR A 130 14.35 -4.83 -12.03
C THR A 130 14.73 -3.59 -12.83
N VAL A 131 15.95 -3.11 -12.59
CA VAL A 131 16.50 -1.90 -13.21
C VAL A 131 17.49 -2.32 -14.27
N THR A 132 17.29 -1.87 -15.51
CA THR A 132 18.17 -2.12 -16.65
C THR A 132 18.69 -0.81 -17.20
N VAL A 133 20.00 -0.67 -17.34
CA VAL A 133 20.64 0.50 -17.98
C VAL A 133 21.29 0.07 -19.29
N GLU A 134 21.02 0.83 -20.34
CA GLU A 134 21.62 0.67 -21.66
C GLU A 134 22.24 1.99 -22.11
N ILE A 135 23.51 1.96 -22.52
CA ILE A 135 24.24 3.13 -23.01
C ILE A 135 24.37 3.01 -24.52
N THR A 136 23.93 4.05 -25.23
CA THR A 136 23.89 4.09 -26.70
C THR A 136 25.21 4.60 -27.30
N ASN A 137 25.98 5.41 -26.56
CA ASN A 137 27.25 5.96 -27.04
C ASN A 137 28.33 6.04 -25.94
N PRO A 138 29.33 5.14 -25.95
CA PRO A 138 29.49 4.00 -26.86
C PRO A 138 28.44 2.90 -26.62
N ALA A 139 28.02 2.19 -27.67
CA ALA A 139 27.07 1.08 -27.55
C ALA A 139 27.66 -0.04 -26.67
N LEU A 140 27.09 -0.24 -25.49
CA LEU A 140 27.52 -1.24 -24.51
C LEU A 140 26.40 -2.23 -24.22
N ALA A 141 26.78 -3.43 -23.76
CA ALA A 141 25.80 -4.39 -23.28
C ALA A 141 25.04 -3.82 -22.08
N ALA A 142 23.72 -3.99 -22.08
CA ALA A 142 22.87 -3.56 -20.99
C ALA A 142 23.24 -4.28 -19.69
N VAL A 143 23.15 -3.56 -18.57
CA VAL A 143 23.36 -4.11 -17.23
C VAL A 143 22.04 -4.06 -16.48
N ALA A 144 21.65 -5.20 -15.91
CA ALA A 144 20.41 -5.33 -15.16
C ALA A 144 20.69 -5.70 -13.70
N LYS A 145 19.89 -5.15 -12.80
CA LYS A 145 19.88 -5.47 -11.38
C LYS A 145 18.44 -5.74 -10.94
N THR A 146 18.20 -6.94 -10.43
CA THR A 146 16.91 -7.36 -9.87
C THR A 146 16.85 -7.08 -8.38
N GLY A 147 15.65 -6.84 -7.84
CA GLY A 147 15.46 -6.70 -6.40
C GLY A 147 15.71 -5.28 -5.88
N VAL A 148 15.60 -4.27 -6.74
CA VAL A 148 15.86 -2.88 -6.38
C VAL A 148 14.58 -2.24 -5.83
N THR A 149 14.58 -1.85 -4.57
CA THR A 149 13.46 -1.12 -3.97
C THR A 149 13.57 0.35 -4.34
N PHE A 150 12.52 0.91 -4.93
CA PHE A 150 12.43 2.35 -5.15
C PHE A 150 11.93 3.02 -3.88
N ASP A 151 12.63 4.06 -3.43
CA ASP A 151 12.25 4.84 -2.27
C ASP A 151 12.24 6.34 -2.57
N ASN A 152 11.11 6.97 -2.31
CA ASN A 152 10.93 8.42 -2.38
C ASN A 152 10.30 8.98 -1.10
N VAL A 153 10.17 8.15 -0.07
CA VAL A 153 9.72 8.62 1.24
C VAL A 153 10.88 9.34 1.91
N ARG A 154 10.55 10.38 2.65
CA ARG A 154 11.53 11.12 3.44
C ARG A 154 11.45 10.61 4.87
N PRO A 155 12.59 10.42 5.56
CA PRO A 155 12.57 10.02 6.94
C PRO A 155 11.89 11.09 7.80
N THR A 156 10.93 10.69 8.63
CA THR A 156 10.27 11.55 9.61
C THR A 156 10.61 11.10 11.01
N MET A 157 10.80 12.05 11.95
CA MET A 157 10.90 11.71 13.36
C MET A 157 9.52 11.31 13.89
N ASP A 158 9.36 10.03 14.22
CA ASP A 158 8.09 9.47 14.68
C ASP A 158 7.93 9.60 16.18
N SER A 159 9.00 9.35 16.93
CA SER A 159 9.01 9.42 18.39
C SER A 159 10.41 9.68 18.92
N ALA A 160 10.49 10.16 20.17
CA ALA A 160 11.73 10.17 20.92
C ALA A 160 11.48 9.56 22.30
N SER A 161 12.50 8.93 22.85
CA SER A 161 12.38 8.24 24.11
C SER A 161 13.61 8.36 24.97
N LYS A 162 13.44 8.72 26.24
CA LYS A 162 14.56 8.81 27.18
C LYS A 162 14.89 7.40 27.66
N THR A 163 16.11 6.94 27.38
CA THR A 163 16.61 5.60 27.74
C THR A 163 17.53 5.62 28.95
N SER A 164 18.03 6.79 29.33
CA SER A 164 18.72 7.01 30.60
C SER A 164 18.68 8.49 30.97
N LEU A 165 19.25 8.87 32.12
CA LEU A 165 19.40 10.28 32.50
C LEU A 165 20.34 11.07 31.58
N THR A 166 21.01 10.42 30.62
CA THR A 166 21.91 11.09 29.68
C THR A 166 21.63 10.74 28.22
N THR A 167 20.70 9.82 27.92
CA THR A 167 20.47 9.33 26.56
C THR A 167 19.01 9.42 26.14
N ILE A 168 18.79 9.78 24.87
CA ILE A 168 17.50 9.87 24.21
C ILE A 168 17.60 9.11 22.88
N ASP A 169 16.72 8.13 22.67
CA ASP A 169 16.59 7.40 21.40
C ASP A 169 15.44 8.02 20.59
N ILE A 170 15.75 8.56 19.42
CA ILE A 170 14.79 9.05 18.44
C ILE A 170 14.54 7.94 17.43
N THR A 171 13.27 7.61 17.19
CA THR A 171 12.85 6.66 16.17
C THR A 171 12.36 7.42 14.95
N PHE A 172 12.89 7.07 13.78
CA PHE A 172 12.46 7.55 12.49
C PHE A 172 11.53 6.55 11.80
N SER A 173 10.73 7.04 10.85
CA SER A 173 9.82 6.23 10.03
C SER A 173 10.52 5.16 9.18
N GLU A 174 11.83 5.30 8.99
CA GLU A 174 12.69 4.44 8.20
C GLU A 174 14.15 4.54 8.63
N ASP A 175 15.01 3.74 7.98
CA ASP A 175 16.45 3.77 8.23
C ASP A 175 17.09 5.08 7.73
N ILE A 176 18.10 5.57 8.45
CA ILE A 176 18.80 6.83 8.13
C ILE A 176 20.33 6.68 8.21
N LEU A 177 21.04 7.68 7.68
CA LEU A 177 22.49 7.84 7.71
C LEU A 177 22.88 9.31 7.94
N ASP A 178 24.13 9.47 8.37
CA ASP A 178 24.82 10.75 8.51
C ASP A 178 24.24 11.67 9.60
N ALA A 179 23.67 11.08 10.66
CA ALA A 179 23.17 11.85 11.78
C ALA A 179 24.33 12.47 12.59
N GLU A 180 24.45 13.80 12.57
CA GLU A 180 25.46 14.55 13.31
C GLU A 180 24.87 15.28 14.53
N ALA A 181 25.71 15.51 15.55
CA ALA A 181 25.30 16.23 16.76
C ALA A 181 24.78 17.65 16.49
N SER A 182 25.23 18.29 15.39
CA SER A 182 24.76 19.62 14.95
C SER A 182 23.34 19.62 14.41
N ASP A 183 22.83 18.46 14.00
CA ASP A 183 21.53 18.35 13.36
C ASP A 183 20.41 18.44 14.40
N PHE A 184 20.72 18.13 15.66
CA PHE A 184 19.74 18.06 16.73
C PHE A 184 19.96 19.20 17.72
N THR A 185 18.84 19.84 18.08
CA THR A 185 18.77 20.81 19.14
C THR A 185 17.84 20.30 20.23
N LEU A 186 18.25 20.50 21.49
CA LEU A 186 17.45 20.17 22.66
C LEU A 186 16.95 21.46 23.28
N ASP A 187 15.78 21.42 23.88
CA ASP A 187 15.24 22.56 24.61
C ASP A 187 15.90 22.77 25.99
N GLY A 188 15.69 23.97 26.53
CA GLY A 188 16.22 24.36 27.84
C GLY A 188 17.74 24.55 27.85
N VAL A 189 18.41 23.94 28.83
CA VAL A 189 19.86 24.02 29.06
C VAL A 189 20.63 22.80 28.54
N LEU A 190 19.91 21.82 27.98
CA LEU A 190 20.50 20.60 27.46
C LEU A 190 21.18 20.86 26.12
N THR A 191 22.25 20.13 25.85
CA THR A 191 22.97 20.20 24.57
C THR A 191 23.42 18.79 24.20
N VAL A 192 23.46 18.51 22.90
CA VAL A 192 23.92 17.24 22.36
C VAL A 192 25.43 17.11 22.57
N ALA A 193 25.85 16.05 23.26
CA ALA A 193 27.25 15.71 23.48
C ALA A 193 27.81 14.86 22.33
N SER A 194 27.04 13.84 21.94
CA SER A 194 27.37 12.91 20.88
C SER A 194 26.12 12.22 20.38
N ILE A 195 26.22 11.63 19.20
CA ILE A 195 25.16 10.84 18.59
C ILE A 195 25.72 9.49 18.17
N SER A 196 24.88 8.47 18.20
CA SER A 196 25.08 7.21 17.49
C SER A 196 23.82 6.83 16.72
N GLU A 197 23.99 6.38 15.48
CA GLU A 197 22.91 5.92 14.62
C GLU A 197 22.97 4.40 14.44
N THR A 198 21.81 3.75 14.40
CA THR A 198 21.69 2.33 14.06
C THR A 198 20.33 2.08 13.41
N GLY A 199 20.31 1.93 12.08
CA GLY A 199 19.06 1.83 11.32
C GLY A 199 18.24 3.11 11.47
N GLY A 200 16.93 2.97 11.68
CA GLY A 200 16.03 4.10 11.94
C GLY A 200 16.06 4.69 13.35
N VAL A 201 17.09 4.41 14.16
CA VAL A 201 17.20 4.91 15.55
C VAL A 201 18.46 5.75 15.74
N VAL A 202 18.27 6.97 16.27
CA VAL A 202 19.35 7.90 16.67
C VAL A 202 19.38 8.02 18.17
N THR A 203 20.46 7.56 18.79
CA THR A 203 20.71 7.77 20.22
C THR A 203 21.52 9.04 20.43
N ILE A 204 20.88 10.06 20.99
CA ILE A 204 21.52 11.29 21.48
C ILE A 204 22.05 11.05 22.89
N THR A 205 23.33 11.34 23.11
CA THR A 205 23.88 11.55 24.45
C THR A 205 23.93 13.03 24.76
N THR A 206 23.49 13.43 25.94
CA THR A 206 23.43 14.84 26.39
C THR A 206 24.65 15.21 27.23
N ASN A 207 25.07 16.48 27.18
CA ASN A 207 26.22 16.98 27.97
C ASN A 207 25.93 17.14 29.48
N GLN A 208 24.66 17.04 29.86
CA GLN A 208 24.20 17.25 31.24
C GLN A 208 23.21 16.16 31.61
N VAL A 209 23.20 15.77 32.88
CA VAL A 209 22.21 14.82 33.40
C VAL A 209 20.83 15.47 33.32
N MET A 210 19.93 14.86 32.56
CA MET A 210 18.52 15.20 32.51
C MET A 210 17.89 14.88 33.87
N GLY A 211 17.08 15.81 34.39
CA GLY A 211 16.28 15.52 35.58
C GLY A 211 15.32 14.35 35.30
N ASN A 212 14.96 13.61 36.35
CA ASN A 212 14.10 12.43 36.21
C ASN A 212 12.78 12.74 35.47
N ASP A 213 12.22 13.93 35.71
CA ASP A 213 10.92 14.36 35.15
C ASP A 213 11.06 15.36 33.97
N VAL A 214 12.26 15.51 33.40
CA VAL A 214 12.45 16.39 32.23
C VAL A 214 12.05 15.61 30.98
N THR A 215 11.09 16.15 30.22
CA THR A 215 10.66 15.66 28.90
C THR A 215 11.22 16.58 27.82
N PRO A 216 12.51 16.43 27.44
CA PRO A 216 13.12 17.35 26.52
C PRO A 216 12.47 17.28 25.14
N ILE A 217 12.29 18.43 24.52
CA ILE A 217 11.89 18.55 23.13
C ILE A 217 13.14 18.44 22.28
N VAL A 218 13.19 17.41 21.46
CA VAL A 218 14.25 17.23 20.47
C VAL A 218 13.78 17.82 19.15
N THR A 219 14.55 18.73 18.60
CA THR A 219 14.25 19.39 17.33
C THR A 219 15.35 19.12 16.32
N LEU A 220 14.96 18.61 15.16
CA LEU A 220 15.85 18.43 14.02
C LEU A 220 15.97 19.74 13.24
N GLY A 221 17.18 20.26 13.14
CA GLY A 221 17.57 21.34 12.25
C GLY A 221 17.52 20.85 10.80
N GLY A 222 16.80 21.57 9.96
CA GLY A 222 16.18 21.01 8.77
C GLY A 222 17.06 20.73 7.55
N ASP A 223 18.24 20.08 7.64
CA ASP A 223 18.84 19.61 6.38
C ASP A 223 19.90 18.48 6.34
N PHE A 224 20.14 17.64 7.36
CA PHE A 224 21.31 16.73 7.28
C PHE A 224 21.13 15.26 7.68
N VAL A 225 20.01 14.84 8.27
CA VAL A 225 19.74 13.40 8.39
C VAL A 225 19.26 12.89 7.04
N THR A 226 20.15 12.15 6.37
CA THR A 226 19.87 11.58 5.04
C THR A 226 19.29 10.18 5.18
N ASP A 227 18.37 9.84 4.28
CA ASP A 227 18.01 8.45 4.02
C ASP A 227 19.27 7.64 3.68
N VAL A 228 19.24 6.31 3.90
CA VAL A 228 20.33 5.35 3.61
C VAL A 228 20.84 5.46 2.16
N ILE A 229 20.05 6.07 1.28
CA ILE A 229 20.40 6.35 -0.11
C ILE A 229 21.22 7.64 -0.20
N ASN A 230 22.54 7.53 -0.08
CA ASN A 230 23.48 8.65 -0.23
C ASN A 230 23.65 9.07 -1.70
N VAL A 231 22.60 9.65 -2.29
CA VAL A 231 22.60 10.24 -3.64
C VAL A 231 21.77 11.53 -3.62
N GLY A 232 22.39 12.63 -3.19
CA GLY A 232 21.88 13.98 -3.41
C GLY A 232 20.92 14.58 -2.38
N THR A 233 20.56 15.85 -2.61
CA THR A 233 19.99 16.84 -1.67
C THR A 233 18.49 16.63 -1.33
N VAL A 234 17.85 15.51 -1.70
CA VAL A 234 16.38 15.48 -1.84
C VAL A 234 15.64 14.56 -0.83
N ASN A 235 16.34 13.64 -0.15
CA ASN A 235 15.76 12.78 0.90
C ASN A 235 16.23 13.15 2.33
N THR A 236 16.37 14.45 2.61
CA THR A 236 16.65 14.92 3.97
C THR A 236 15.38 14.92 4.81
N ALA A 237 15.50 14.46 6.06
CA ALA A 237 14.43 14.58 7.04
C ALA A 237 14.02 16.04 7.22
N ILE A 238 12.71 16.29 7.28
CA ILE A 238 12.17 17.65 7.43
C ILE A 238 12.35 18.11 8.88
N ALA A 239 12.60 19.40 9.08
CA ALA A 239 12.60 20.00 10.41
C ALA A 239 11.33 19.63 11.17
N ALA A 240 11.51 18.92 12.28
CA ALA A 240 10.43 18.42 13.13
C ALA A 240 10.87 18.51 14.60
N SER A 241 9.89 18.44 15.50
CA SER A 241 10.14 18.38 16.93
C SER A 241 9.36 17.22 17.53
N VAL A 242 10.04 16.40 18.33
CA VAL A 242 9.45 15.27 19.06
C VAL A 242 9.77 15.40 20.55
N ILE A 243 8.81 15.01 21.39
CA ILE A 243 8.97 15.03 22.84
C ILE A 243 9.56 13.68 23.25
N ALA A 244 10.68 13.70 23.98
CA ALA A 244 11.28 12.47 24.50
C ALA A 244 10.49 11.94 25.71
N THR A 245 9.92 10.73 25.58
CA THR A 245 9.16 10.04 26.65
C THR A 245 9.96 8.90 27.28
N ASP A 246 9.87 8.64 28.58
CA ASP A 246 10.67 7.58 29.21
C ASP A 246 10.35 6.17 28.65
N ASN A 247 11.39 5.42 28.25
CA ASN A 247 11.30 4.08 27.66
C ASN A 247 11.75 2.97 28.61
N ASP A 248 11.44 3.10 29.90
CA ASP A 248 11.80 2.08 30.89
C ASP A 248 10.77 0.94 30.90
N GLY A 249 11.12 -0.13 30.20
CA GLY A 249 10.53 -1.45 30.37
C GLY A 249 10.67 -1.93 31.82
N VAL A 250 9.55 -2.04 32.52
CA VAL A 250 9.29 -2.83 33.73
C VAL A 250 10.49 -3.03 34.67
N THR A 251 10.86 -1.99 35.42
CA THR A 251 11.26 -2.18 36.81
C THR A 251 10.59 -1.13 37.69
N SER A 252 9.90 -1.59 38.74
CA SER A 252 9.15 -0.70 39.62
C SER A 252 10.08 0.33 40.29
N LYS A 253 9.80 1.64 40.13
CA LYS A 253 9.34 2.55 41.19
C LYS A 253 9.52 4.04 40.84
N ASN A 254 8.47 4.79 41.20
CA ASN A 254 8.35 6.24 41.41
C ASN A 254 8.17 7.08 40.15
N GLY A 255 6.91 7.13 39.71
CA GLY A 255 6.46 7.95 38.58
C GLY A 255 6.63 9.45 38.79
N SER A 256 6.81 10.14 37.66
CA SER A 256 6.56 11.56 37.51
C SER A 256 5.19 11.86 38.09
N GLY A 257 5.16 12.67 39.14
CA GLY A 257 3.94 13.02 39.83
C GLY A 257 2.96 13.64 38.86
N CYS A 258 1.75 13.08 38.85
CA CYS A 258 0.59 13.87 38.51
C CYS A 258 0.59 15.14 39.37
N ASP A 259 0.65 16.32 38.76
CA ASP A 259 0.38 17.56 39.49
C ASP A 259 -1.14 17.68 39.71
N GLY A 260 -1.67 16.82 40.59
CA GLY A 260 -3.07 16.71 40.95
C GLY A 260 -3.58 15.27 40.88
N ASP A 261 -4.86 15.16 40.51
CA ASP A 261 -5.55 13.88 40.26
C ASP A 261 -5.19 13.24 38.91
N CYS A 262 -4.70 12.00 38.97
CA CYS A 262 -4.39 11.14 37.83
C CYS A 262 -5.02 9.76 37.99
N GLU A 263 -6.07 9.65 38.80
CA GLU A 263 -6.88 8.45 38.80
C GLU A 263 -7.88 8.58 37.65
N GLU A 264 -7.86 7.60 36.75
CA GLU A 264 -8.87 7.49 35.70
C GLU A 264 -10.27 7.12 36.27
N PRO A 265 -11.36 7.56 35.61
CA PRO A 265 -12.68 7.02 35.88
C PRO A 265 -12.71 5.50 35.69
N THR A 266 -13.53 4.80 36.46
CA THR A 266 -13.67 3.34 36.34
C THR A 266 -15.12 2.87 36.42
N LEU A 267 -15.44 1.84 35.62
CA LEU A 267 -16.70 1.11 35.73
C LEU A 267 -16.59 -0.07 36.71
N GLY A 268 -15.44 -0.32 37.34
CA GLY A 268 -15.25 -1.56 38.10
C GLY A 268 -14.14 -1.49 39.13
N MET A 269 -12.90 -1.64 38.67
CA MET A 269 -11.71 -1.69 39.53
C MET A 269 -10.89 -0.41 39.40
N ASP A 270 -10.34 0.07 40.52
CA ASP A 270 -9.37 1.18 40.52
C ASP A 270 -8.01 0.75 39.98
N SER A 271 -7.08 1.72 39.88
CA SER A 271 -5.70 1.50 39.44
C SER A 271 -4.95 0.44 40.26
N ASN A 272 -5.38 0.19 41.51
CA ASN A 272 -4.82 -0.80 42.43
C ASN A 272 -5.50 -2.18 42.34
N GLY A 273 -6.46 -2.36 41.42
CA GLY A 273 -7.20 -3.62 41.24
C GLY A 273 -8.26 -3.87 42.31
N ARG A 274 -8.65 -2.86 43.09
CA ARG A 274 -9.73 -2.99 44.06
C ARG A 274 -11.06 -2.67 43.39
N GLN A 275 -12.04 -3.56 43.57
CA GLN A 275 -13.41 -3.33 43.09
C GLN A 275 -14.05 -2.14 43.82
N ILE A 276 -14.26 -1.03 43.12
CA ILE A 276 -14.99 0.15 43.62
C ILE A 276 -16.45 0.15 43.13
N VAL A 277 -16.72 -0.39 41.95
CA VAL A 277 -18.07 -0.40 41.35
C VAL A 277 -18.54 -1.82 41.13
N LYS A 278 -19.72 -2.18 41.66
CA LYS A 278 -20.36 -3.48 41.38
C LYS A 278 -21.41 -3.33 40.28
N ASN A 279 -21.46 -4.34 39.41
CA ASN A 279 -22.37 -4.37 38.26
C ASN A 279 -22.21 -3.11 37.39
N GLY A 280 -20.95 -2.77 37.11
CA GLY A 280 -20.56 -1.57 36.39
C GLY A 280 -21.13 -1.46 34.98
N PHE A 281 -21.35 -2.61 34.35
CA PHE A 281 -22.02 -2.72 33.06
C PHE A 281 -23.18 -3.70 33.17
N THR A 282 -24.35 -3.31 32.69
CA THR A 282 -25.54 -4.16 32.61
C THR A 282 -26.18 -4.00 31.24
N TYR A 283 -26.38 -5.10 30.52
CA TYR A 283 -27.05 -5.09 29.23
C TYR A 283 -28.27 -6.01 29.25
N ASN A 284 -29.44 -5.47 28.91
CA ASN A 284 -30.73 -6.17 28.95
C ASN A 284 -30.98 -6.94 30.25
N GLY A 285 -30.57 -6.36 31.39
CA GLY A 285 -30.73 -6.95 32.72
C GLY A 285 -29.65 -7.96 33.13
N ASN A 286 -28.59 -8.14 32.33
CA ASN A 286 -27.46 -9.02 32.63
C ASN A 286 -26.26 -8.19 33.14
N PRO A 287 -26.07 -8.07 34.46
CA PRO A 287 -24.96 -7.29 35.01
C PRO A 287 -23.63 -8.05 34.94
N THR A 288 -22.54 -7.30 34.85
CA THR A 288 -21.18 -7.81 35.06
C THR A 288 -20.35 -6.83 35.89
N ASN A 289 -19.39 -7.36 36.64
CA ASN A 289 -18.34 -6.55 37.23
C ASN A 289 -17.30 -6.29 36.14
N VAL A 290 -17.01 -5.03 35.88
CA VAL A 290 -16.04 -4.64 34.87
C VAL A 290 -14.64 -4.83 35.45
N GLU A 291 -13.78 -5.49 34.68
CA GLU A 291 -12.37 -5.69 35.01
C GLU A 291 -11.50 -4.68 34.24
N ARG A 292 -10.27 -4.50 34.72
CA ARG A 292 -9.28 -3.61 34.08
C ARG A 292 -8.87 -4.25 32.74
N PHE A 293 -9.05 -3.53 31.63
CA PHE A 293 -8.82 -3.97 30.24
C PHE A 293 -9.79 -5.03 29.68
N PHE A 294 -9.80 -6.23 30.26
CA PHE A 294 -10.55 -7.38 29.71
C PHE A 294 -11.64 -7.79 30.68
N THR A 295 -12.91 -7.63 30.28
CA THR A 295 -14.04 -8.12 31.08
C THR A 295 -14.59 -9.42 30.48
N PRO A 296 -14.55 -10.55 31.22
CA PRO A 296 -15.23 -11.78 30.83
C PRO A 296 -16.75 -11.58 30.87
N TYR A 297 -17.32 -11.13 29.76
CA TYR A 297 -18.77 -10.97 29.61
C TYR A 297 -19.35 -12.19 28.91
N PRO A 298 -20.52 -12.72 29.30
CA PRO A 298 -21.21 -13.74 28.50
C PRO A 298 -21.68 -13.14 27.18
N LEU A 299 -21.70 -13.95 26.11
CA LEU A 299 -22.30 -13.58 24.83
C LEU A 299 -23.80 -13.33 25.03
N ILE A 300 -24.26 -12.11 24.72
CA ILE A 300 -25.69 -11.77 24.75
C ILE A 300 -26.18 -11.59 23.31
N THR A 301 -27.22 -12.33 22.93
CA THR A 301 -27.88 -12.15 21.64
C THR A 301 -28.93 -11.04 21.73
N ALA A 302 -28.76 -9.97 20.96
CA ALA A 302 -29.76 -8.95 20.70
C ALA A 302 -30.41 -9.20 19.33
N ASN A 303 -31.73 -8.98 19.23
CA ASN A 303 -32.45 -9.12 17.97
C ASN A 303 -32.71 -7.76 17.35
N VAL A 304 -32.56 -7.67 16.02
CA VAL A 304 -32.96 -6.51 15.24
C VAL A 304 -34.44 -6.17 15.48
N GLY A 305 -34.75 -4.87 15.59
CA GLY A 305 -36.10 -4.37 15.84
C GLY A 305 -36.59 -4.50 17.29
N LYS A 306 -35.75 -4.94 18.23
CA LYS A 306 -36.06 -4.97 19.66
C LYS A 306 -35.34 -3.85 20.41
N GLN A 307 -36.05 -3.25 21.37
CA GLN A 307 -35.46 -2.28 22.28
C GLN A 307 -34.46 -2.99 23.22
N ASN A 308 -33.27 -2.42 23.33
CA ASN A 308 -32.23 -2.81 24.26
C ASN A 308 -31.98 -1.69 25.27
N THR A 309 -31.52 -2.08 26.45
CA THR A 309 -31.14 -1.16 27.52
C THR A 309 -29.77 -1.53 28.05
N ALA A 310 -28.84 -0.60 27.95
CA ALA A 310 -27.51 -0.65 28.56
C ALA A 310 -27.46 0.33 29.75
N VAL A 311 -26.91 -0.11 30.87
CA VAL A 311 -26.73 0.71 32.07
C VAL A 311 -25.27 0.62 32.50
N PHE A 312 -24.65 1.78 32.69
CA PHE A 312 -23.27 1.92 33.11
C PHE A 312 -23.22 2.67 34.42
N LYS A 313 -22.32 2.25 35.32
CA LYS A 313 -21.99 2.97 36.55
C LYS A 313 -20.54 3.39 36.47
N ILE A 314 -20.29 4.69 36.46
CA ILE A 314 -18.96 5.26 36.30
C ILE A 314 -18.59 5.94 37.61
N TYR A 315 -17.55 5.44 38.26
CA TYR A 315 -16.96 6.07 39.43
C TYR A 315 -15.85 7.02 39.00
N GLU A 316 -15.81 8.17 39.66
CA GLU A 316 -14.78 9.17 39.50
C GLU A 316 -14.41 9.68 40.89
N ASN A 317 -13.12 9.69 41.22
CA ASN A 317 -12.63 9.95 42.58
C ASN A 317 -12.80 11.42 43.01
N MET A 318 -12.84 12.37 42.06
CA MET A 318 -13.23 13.76 42.33
C MET A 318 -14.75 13.99 42.41
N GLY A 319 -15.56 12.99 42.07
CA GLY A 319 -17.02 13.06 42.07
C GLY A 319 -17.62 12.83 40.69
N PRO A 320 -18.85 12.29 40.60
CA PRO A 320 -19.48 11.87 39.33
C PRO A 320 -19.70 13.03 38.33
N GLU A 321 -19.72 14.27 38.78
CA GLU A 321 -19.81 15.48 37.96
C GLU A 321 -18.53 15.78 37.15
N ASN A 322 -17.40 15.15 37.50
CA ASN A 322 -16.12 15.33 36.83
C ASN A 322 -15.91 14.39 35.64
N VAL A 323 -16.82 13.44 35.42
CA VAL A 323 -16.87 12.67 34.16
C VAL A 323 -17.23 13.62 33.02
N LYS A 324 -16.46 13.59 31.93
CA LYS A 324 -16.69 14.48 30.78
C LYS A 324 -17.05 13.78 29.49
N HIS A 325 -16.75 12.51 29.39
CA HIS A 325 -17.07 11.77 28.18
C HIS A 325 -17.29 10.31 28.49
N PHE A 326 -18.22 9.72 27.75
CA PHE A 326 -18.48 8.29 27.72
C PHE A 326 -18.81 7.86 26.29
N SER A 327 -18.08 6.88 25.78
CA SER A 327 -18.35 6.21 24.51
C SER A 327 -18.82 4.79 24.73
N PHE A 328 -19.79 4.36 23.93
CA PHE A 328 -20.25 2.98 23.85
C PHE A 328 -20.29 2.52 22.39
N ALA A 329 -19.35 1.65 22.04
CA ALA A 329 -19.11 1.19 20.68
C ALA A 329 -19.46 -0.29 20.52
N PHE A 330 -20.08 -0.63 19.39
CA PHE A 330 -20.49 -1.99 19.03
C PHE A 330 -19.76 -2.50 17.79
N GLY A 331 -19.76 -3.83 17.61
CA GLY A 331 -19.43 -4.44 16.32
C GLY A 331 -17.96 -4.41 15.94
N LEU A 332 -17.05 -4.42 16.92
CA LEU A 332 -15.61 -4.41 16.69
C LEU A 332 -15.07 -5.83 16.44
N ASP A 333 -14.10 -6.00 15.54
CA ASP A 333 -13.36 -7.26 15.37
C ASP A 333 -12.21 -7.35 16.40
N LYS A 334 -11.60 -8.54 16.49
CA LYS A 334 -10.39 -8.75 17.28
C LYS A 334 -9.28 -7.83 16.79
N SER A 335 -8.70 -7.09 17.73
CA SER A 335 -7.62 -6.12 17.49
C SER A 335 -8.07 -4.77 16.91
N ASP A 336 -9.37 -4.55 16.72
CA ASP A 336 -9.86 -3.22 16.40
C ASP A 336 -9.77 -2.29 17.62
N ILE A 337 -9.49 -1.01 17.33
CA ILE A 337 -9.56 0.08 18.29
C ILE A 337 -10.96 0.71 18.26
N ILE A 338 -11.38 1.36 19.34
CA ILE A 338 -12.74 1.92 19.48
C ILE A 338 -13.14 2.83 18.30
N SER A 339 -12.20 3.61 17.75
CA SER A 339 -12.43 4.52 16.63
C SER A 339 -12.77 3.82 15.31
N ASN A 340 -12.51 2.51 15.19
CA ASN A 340 -12.91 1.73 14.02
C ASN A 340 -14.38 1.30 14.07
N SER A 341 -15.07 1.49 15.20
CA SER A 341 -16.47 1.12 15.34
C SER A 341 -17.35 1.94 14.40
N LYS A 342 -18.21 1.24 13.67
CA LYS A 342 -19.21 1.84 12.76
C LYS A 342 -20.57 2.04 13.43
N ALA A 343 -20.69 1.73 14.72
CA ALA A 343 -21.92 1.89 15.48
C ALA A 343 -21.54 2.30 16.90
N MET A 344 -21.53 3.60 17.17
CA MET A 344 -21.07 4.16 18.43
C MET A 344 -22.00 5.26 18.93
N ILE A 345 -22.24 5.26 20.24
CA ILE A 345 -23.01 6.28 20.96
C ILE A 345 -22.07 6.96 21.94
N GLU A 346 -21.94 8.27 21.82
CA GLU A 346 -21.05 9.09 22.64
C GLU A 346 -21.90 10.07 23.45
N LEU A 347 -21.53 10.23 24.71
CA LEU A 347 -22.07 11.23 25.63
C LEU A 347 -20.93 12.15 26.04
N ASP A 348 -21.01 13.39 25.61
CA ASP A 348 -20.12 14.47 26.05
C ASP A 348 -20.84 15.34 27.07
N ILE A 349 -20.19 15.63 28.18
CA ILE A 349 -20.68 16.50 29.24
C ILE A 349 -19.75 17.70 29.31
N ASP A 350 -20.26 18.91 29.08
CA ASP A 350 -19.42 20.11 29.14
C ASP A 350 -19.08 20.51 30.59
N HIS A 351 -18.38 21.64 30.76
CA HIS A 351 -18.00 22.15 32.08
C HIS A 351 -19.19 22.68 32.91
N GLU A 352 -20.31 22.98 32.24
CA GLU A 352 -21.54 23.48 32.85
C GLU A 352 -22.51 22.32 33.18
N GLY A 353 -22.21 21.10 32.74
CA GLY A 353 -23.04 19.91 32.90
C GLY A 353 -24.03 19.69 31.77
N THR A 354 -23.90 20.41 30.65
CA THR A 354 -24.73 20.20 29.46
C THR A 354 -24.32 18.90 28.78
N GLU A 355 -25.31 18.03 28.55
CA GLU A 355 -25.11 16.73 27.90
C GLU A 355 -25.37 16.82 26.41
N THR A 356 -24.42 16.34 25.60
CA THR A 356 -24.53 16.19 24.16
C THR A 356 -24.38 14.72 23.80
N VAL A 357 -25.31 14.21 22.99
CA VAL A 357 -25.25 12.83 22.50
C VAL A 357 -24.87 12.86 21.03
N THR A 358 -23.75 12.24 20.70
CA THR A 358 -23.28 12.05 19.32
C THR A 358 -23.45 10.58 18.95
N VAL A 359 -23.88 10.32 17.71
CA VAL A 359 -24.07 8.97 17.20
C VAL A 359 -23.29 8.82 15.91
N THR A 360 -22.31 7.92 15.92
CA THR A 360 -21.52 7.56 14.74
C THR A 360 -22.05 6.24 14.20
N ASP A 361 -22.84 6.33 13.14
CA ASP A 361 -23.53 5.17 12.54
C ASP A 361 -23.69 5.33 11.00
N PRO A 362 -22.60 5.24 10.23
CA PRO A 362 -22.66 5.36 8.77
C PRO A 362 -23.52 4.28 8.09
N GLU A 363 -23.74 3.14 8.75
CA GLU A 363 -24.52 2.02 8.19
C GLU A 363 -26.00 2.04 8.63
N ASN A 364 -26.41 3.03 9.43
CA ASN A 364 -27.74 3.14 10.03
C ASN A 364 -28.16 1.88 10.81
N ALA A 365 -27.22 1.27 11.52
CA ALA A 365 -27.42 0.08 12.34
C ALA A 365 -28.14 0.35 13.67
N LEU A 366 -28.15 1.59 14.17
CA LEU A 366 -28.74 2.02 15.43
C LEU A 366 -29.98 2.91 15.22
N ASP A 367 -30.95 2.82 16.12
CA ASP A 367 -32.19 3.60 16.10
C ASP A 367 -32.79 3.74 17.50
N ASN A 368 -33.78 4.62 17.67
CA ASN A 368 -34.48 4.89 18.93
C ASN A 368 -33.52 5.11 20.12
N ILE A 369 -32.44 5.85 19.87
CA ILE A 369 -31.40 6.12 20.87
C ILE A 369 -31.93 7.17 21.85
N LYS A 370 -31.89 6.82 23.14
CA LYS A 370 -32.18 7.72 24.24
C LYS A 370 -31.18 7.48 25.35
N VAL A 371 -30.35 8.48 25.60
CA VAL A 371 -29.41 8.52 26.71
C VAL A 371 -30.02 9.32 27.85
N SER A 372 -29.82 8.87 29.08
CA SER A 372 -30.17 9.61 30.29
C SER A 372 -29.14 9.33 31.37
N THR A 373 -28.77 10.35 32.12
CA THR A 373 -27.87 10.21 33.25
C THR A 373 -28.60 10.43 34.58
N ASN A 374 -28.03 9.89 35.65
CA ASN A 374 -28.36 10.29 37.02
C ASN A 374 -27.20 9.97 37.95
N ILE A 375 -27.12 10.65 39.09
CA ILE A 375 -26.19 10.25 40.16
C ILE A 375 -26.84 9.15 40.99
N GLY A 376 -26.09 8.11 41.33
CA GLY A 376 -26.55 7.02 42.18
C GLY A 376 -25.40 6.28 42.84
N ASN A 377 -25.70 5.26 43.63
CA ASN A 377 -24.67 4.53 44.38
C ASN A 377 -23.92 3.57 43.46
N CYS A 378 -22.59 3.54 43.58
CA CYS A 378 -21.75 2.58 42.87
C CYS A 378 -22.01 1.14 43.34
N ASN A 379 -22.28 0.96 44.64
CA ASN A 379 -22.53 -0.34 45.26
C ASN A 379 -23.85 -0.35 46.04
N GLU A 380 -24.55 -1.49 45.99
CA GLU A 380 -25.70 -1.72 46.87
C GLU A 380 -25.22 -1.76 48.33
N GLY A 381 -25.72 -0.84 49.15
CA GLY A 381 -25.41 -0.75 50.58
C GLY A 381 -24.29 0.22 50.96
N ASP A 382 -23.66 0.90 49.99
CA ASP A 382 -22.69 1.97 50.22
C ASP A 382 -23.25 3.29 49.66
N SER A 383 -23.60 4.22 50.55
CA SER A 383 -24.10 5.54 50.18
C SER A 383 -23.00 6.56 49.93
N ASP A 384 -21.77 6.24 50.34
CA ASP A 384 -20.67 7.21 50.37
C ASP A 384 -19.94 7.22 49.01
N THR A 385 -20.02 6.12 48.26
CA THR A 385 -19.46 6.00 46.91
C THR A 385 -20.52 6.24 45.84
N GLN A 386 -20.50 7.43 45.24
CA GLN A 386 -21.42 7.84 44.17
C GLN A 386 -20.82 7.64 42.77
N CYS A 387 -21.68 7.28 41.82
CA CYS A 387 -21.36 7.02 40.43
C CYS A 387 -22.27 7.87 39.53
N LEU A 388 -21.75 8.26 38.37
CA LEU A 388 -22.58 8.68 37.25
C LEU A 388 -23.20 7.41 36.63
N ILE A 389 -24.52 7.33 36.67
CA ILE A 389 -25.28 6.24 36.04
C ILE A 389 -25.69 6.72 34.66
N VAL A 390 -25.15 6.09 33.62
CA VAL A 390 -25.53 6.35 32.23
C VAL A 390 -26.45 5.23 31.77
N THR A 391 -27.67 5.56 31.36
CA THR A 391 -28.63 4.62 30.79
C THR A 391 -28.83 4.92 29.31
N ILE A 392 -28.51 3.96 28.46
CA ILE A 392 -28.70 4.04 27.00
C ILE A 392 -29.80 3.06 26.61
N ASN A 393 -30.89 3.59 26.07
CA ASN A 393 -31.90 2.80 25.38
C ASN A 393 -31.66 2.94 23.88
N HIS A 394 -31.60 1.84 23.15
CA HIS A 394 -31.41 1.85 21.70
C HIS A 394 -32.04 0.61 21.06
N MET A 395 -32.17 0.62 19.75
CA MET A 395 -32.65 -0.49 18.94
C MET A 395 -31.66 -0.72 17.80
N PHE A 396 -31.37 -1.98 17.48
CA PHE A 396 -30.62 -2.29 16.26
C PHE A 396 -31.58 -2.37 15.07
N ARG A 397 -31.22 -1.74 13.96
CA ARG A 397 -31.91 -1.85 12.66
C ARG A 397 -31.26 -2.85 11.72
N ALA A 398 -29.99 -3.18 11.92
CA ALA A 398 -29.28 -4.15 11.11
C ALA A 398 -28.46 -5.08 12.01
N PRO A 399 -28.19 -6.33 11.57
CA PRO A 399 -27.24 -7.19 12.24
C PRO A 399 -25.82 -6.61 12.14
N LEU A 400 -24.97 -6.91 13.12
CA LEU A 400 -23.56 -6.52 13.14
C LEU A 400 -22.68 -7.73 12.79
N ASP A 401 -21.53 -7.48 12.16
CA ASP A 401 -20.58 -8.52 11.76
C ASP A 401 -19.85 -9.16 12.94
N PHE A 402 -19.57 -8.34 13.96
CA PHE A 402 -18.83 -8.73 15.14
C PHE A 402 -19.61 -8.42 16.41
N ASN A 403 -19.19 -9.04 17.51
CA ASN A 403 -19.88 -9.00 18.78
C ASN A 403 -19.05 -8.32 19.89
N ILE A 404 -17.84 -7.85 19.61
CA ILE A 404 -17.05 -7.12 20.62
C ILE A 404 -17.64 -5.74 20.82
N VAL A 405 -17.70 -5.37 22.09
CA VAL A 405 -18.24 -4.11 22.56
C VAL A 405 -17.18 -3.43 23.39
N VAL A 406 -17.07 -2.11 23.30
CA VAL A 406 -16.04 -1.34 23.98
C VAL A 406 -16.66 -0.11 24.60
N THR A 407 -16.18 0.26 25.78
CA THR A 407 -16.46 1.56 26.40
C THR A 407 -15.19 2.35 26.57
N ASP A 408 -15.29 3.67 26.44
CA ASP A 408 -14.24 4.62 26.77
C ASP A 408 -14.82 5.71 27.67
N VAL A 409 -14.09 6.10 28.71
CA VAL A 409 -14.50 7.15 29.66
C VAL A 409 -13.31 8.05 29.92
N TRP A 410 -13.53 9.36 29.97
CA TRP A 410 -12.52 10.27 30.52
C TRP A 410 -13.11 11.38 31.40
N ASP A 411 -12.28 11.84 32.32
CA ASP A 411 -12.58 12.88 33.30
C ASP A 411 -12.27 14.30 32.78
N MET A 412 -12.46 15.30 33.65
CA MET A 412 -12.08 16.70 33.43
C MET A 412 -10.61 16.94 33.08
N LYS A 413 -9.73 16.03 33.46
CA LYS A 413 -8.28 16.13 33.26
C LYS A 413 -7.78 15.28 32.09
N ARG A 414 -8.69 14.62 31.38
CA ARG A 414 -8.39 13.69 30.28
C ARG A 414 -7.66 12.42 30.74
N ASN A 415 -7.80 12.05 32.02
CA ASN A 415 -7.50 10.70 32.44
C ASN A 415 -8.57 9.80 31.84
N SER A 416 -8.16 8.85 31.00
CA SER A 416 -9.06 8.03 30.20
C SER A 416 -8.89 6.55 30.50
N TRP A 417 -9.98 5.81 30.43
CA TRP A 417 -9.97 4.37 30.55
C TRP A 417 -10.89 3.67 29.57
N GLN A 418 -10.38 2.59 28.96
CA GLN A 418 -11.11 1.74 28.04
C GLN A 418 -11.35 0.33 28.59
N ASN A 419 -12.53 -0.21 28.36
CA ASN A 419 -12.88 -1.59 28.72
C ASN A 419 -13.41 -2.36 27.50
N TYR A 420 -12.87 -3.56 27.29
CA TYR A 420 -13.26 -4.46 26.20
C TYR A 420 -14.11 -5.62 26.72
N TYR A 421 -15.19 -5.92 26.02
CA TYR A 421 -16.13 -6.99 26.30
C TYR A 421 -16.12 -8.00 25.14
N ASN A 422 -15.19 -8.95 25.16
CA ASN A 422 -14.84 -9.76 23.98
C ASN A 422 -15.87 -10.82 23.54
N HIS A 423 -16.73 -11.33 24.43
CA HIS A 423 -17.91 -12.06 23.95
C HIS A 423 -19.11 -11.12 23.72
N GLY A 424 -19.11 -9.93 24.33
CA GLY A 424 -20.00 -8.80 24.09
C GLY A 424 -21.44 -9.14 23.68
N ILE A 425 -21.90 -8.51 22.60
CA ILE A 425 -23.30 -8.50 22.16
C ILE A 425 -23.35 -8.92 20.68
N GLU A 426 -23.95 -10.07 20.41
CA GLU A 426 -24.22 -10.55 19.07
C GLU A 426 -25.57 -10.02 18.59
N VAL A 427 -25.58 -9.33 17.45
CA VAL A 427 -26.80 -8.75 16.88
C VAL A 427 -27.26 -9.58 15.68
N THR A 428 -28.41 -10.24 15.80
CA THR A 428 -28.96 -11.12 14.77
C THR A 428 -30.35 -10.69 14.32
N GLY A 429 -30.74 -11.09 13.11
CA GLY A 429 -32.04 -10.80 12.50
C GLY A 429 -31.93 -10.17 11.12
N GLU A 430 -33.07 -10.04 10.45
CA GLU A 430 -33.17 -9.36 9.15
C GLU A 430 -33.01 -7.85 9.33
N SER A 431 -32.30 -7.21 8.40
CA SER A 431 -32.15 -5.75 8.43
C SER A 431 -33.48 -5.05 8.13
N LEU A 432 -33.77 -4.00 8.90
CA LEU A 432 -34.86 -3.05 8.70
C LEU A 432 -34.43 -1.84 7.87
N ASN A 433 -33.19 -1.83 7.39
CA ASN A 433 -32.72 -0.80 6.48
C ASN A 433 -33.21 -1.10 5.07
N PRO A 434 -33.47 -0.07 4.24
CA PRO A 434 -33.69 -0.28 2.82
C PRO A 434 -32.52 -1.08 2.23
N ALA A 435 -32.83 -2.00 1.32
CA ALA A 435 -31.80 -2.76 0.61
C ALA A 435 -30.82 -1.79 -0.06
N LYS A 436 -29.52 -2.09 0.05
CA LYS A 436 -28.49 -1.29 -0.62
C LYS A 436 -28.63 -1.45 -2.13
N ILE A 437 -28.40 -0.35 -2.84
CA ILE A 437 -28.46 -0.30 -4.30
C ILE A 437 -27.04 -0.14 -4.82
N HIS A 438 -26.67 -0.93 -5.82
CA HIS A 438 -25.39 -0.84 -6.52
C HIS A 438 -25.61 -0.63 -8.00
N ASP A 439 -24.88 0.34 -8.56
CA ASP A 439 -24.86 0.59 -9.99
C ASP A 439 -23.50 0.17 -10.54
N GLY A 440 -23.49 -0.48 -11.69
CA GLY A 440 -22.24 -0.91 -12.31
C GLY A 440 -22.41 -1.24 -13.78
N ILE A 441 -21.32 -1.69 -14.40
CA ILE A 441 -21.30 -2.10 -15.81
C ILE A 441 -20.84 -3.55 -15.88
N ASN A 442 -21.67 -4.42 -16.47
CA ASN A 442 -21.30 -5.80 -16.79
C ASN A 442 -21.54 -6.04 -18.28
N ALA A 443 -20.55 -6.60 -18.98
CA ALA A 443 -20.62 -6.87 -20.42
C ALA A 443 -21.10 -5.67 -21.28
N GLY A 444 -20.83 -4.43 -20.84
CA GLY A 444 -21.23 -3.20 -21.53
C GLY A 444 -22.65 -2.72 -21.24
N GLN A 445 -23.40 -3.37 -20.35
CA GLN A 445 -24.72 -2.93 -19.88
C GLN A 445 -24.63 -2.37 -18.47
N ILE A 446 -25.34 -1.26 -18.23
CA ILE A 446 -25.52 -0.70 -16.88
C ILE A 446 -26.52 -1.59 -16.16
N TYR A 447 -26.18 -2.02 -14.96
CA TYR A 447 -27.08 -2.77 -14.08
C TYR A 447 -27.40 -1.95 -12.82
N HIS A 448 -28.57 -2.21 -12.26
CA HIS A 448 -29.06 -1.66 -10.99
C HIS A 448 -29.36 -2.83 -10.05
N LEU A 449 -28.46 -3.13 -9.11
CA LEU A 449 -28.63 -4.24 -8.17
C LEU A 449 -29.30 -3.75 -6.89
N THR A 450 -30.27 -4.52 -6.42
CA THR A 450 -30.83 -4.40 -5.07
C THR A 450 -30.32 -5.58 -4.25
N GLU A 451 -29.56 -5.32 -3.20
CA GLU A 451 -29.05 -6.38 -2.31
C GLU A 451 -30.20 -7.16 -1.68
N THR A 452 -30.12 -8.49 -1.76
CA THR A 452 -31.01 -9.42 -1.05
C THR A 452 -30.31 -10.04 0.17
N SER A 453 -28.98 -10.10 0.14
CA SER A 453 -28.13 -10.48 1.27
C SER A 453 -26.75 -9.84 1.15
N LYS A 454 -25.85 -10.11 2.10
CA LYS A 454 -24.45 -9.64 2.06
C LYS A 454 -23.67 -10.11 0.82
N THR A 455 -24.09 -11.19 0.19
CA THR A 455 -23.38 -11.78 -0.96
C THR A 455 -24.28 -11.99 -2.17
N THR A 456 -25.56 -11.61 -2.10
CA THR A 456 -26.51 -11.81 -3.19
C THR A 456 -27.31 -10.55 -3.45
N ALA A 457 -27.59 -10.28 -4.72
CA ALA A 457 -28.42 -9.18 -5.15
C ALA A 457 -29.29 -9.61 -6.33
N VAL A 458 -30.30 -8.80 -6.64
CA VAL A 458 -31.16 -8.98 -7.82
C VAL A 458 -31.17 -7.69 -8.61
N ASP A 459 -31.17 -7.79 -9.93
CA ASP A 459 -31.30 -6.62 -10.79
C ASP A 459 -32.76 -6.30 -11.14
N GLU A 460 -32.97 -5.23 -11.91
CA GLU A 460 -34.28 -4.78 -12.38
C GLU A 460 -34.99 -5.78 -13.31
N PHE A 461 -34.27 -6.75 -13.87
CA PHE A 461 -34.80 -7.82 -14.72
C PHE A 461 -35.10 -9.11 -13.96
N GLY A 462 -34.71 -9.17 -12.68
CA GLY A 462 -34.91 -10.33 -11.82
C GLY A 462 -33.80 -11.38 -11.94
N ASP A 463 -32.69 -11.06 -12.61
CA ASP A 463 -31.52 -11.93 -12.62
C ASP A 463 -30.82 -11.85 -11.27
N THR A 464 -30.26 -12.97 -10.81
CA THR A 464 -29.55 -13.05 -9.54
C THR A 464 -28.07 -12.77 -9.73
N TRP A 465 -27.47 -12.12 -8.75
CA TRP A 465 -26.07 -11.70 -8.75
C TRP A 465 -25.41 -12.15 -7.46
N SER A 466 -24.17 -12.63 -7.56
CA SER A 466 -23.33 -13.02 -6.44
C SER A 466 -22.14 -12.07 -6.29
N PHE A 467 -21.83 -11.68 -5.05
CA PHE A 467 -20.63 -10.88 -4.75
C PHE A 467 -19.44 -11.81 -4.52
N GLN A 468 -18.47 -11.81 -5.44
CA GLN A 468 -17.26 -12.61 -5.36
C GLN A 468 -16.03 -11.77 -5.69
N TYR A 469 -14.96 -11.94 -4.92
CA TYR A 469 -13.67 -11.27 -5.14
C TYR A 469 -13.75 -9.73 -5.25
N GLY A 470 -14.72 -9.10 -4.55
CA GLY A 470 -14.90 -7.66 -4.58
C GLY A 470 -15.73 -7.14 -5.75
N ILE A 471 -16.30 -8.03 -6.58
CA ILE A 471 -17.05 -7.68 -7.78
C ILE A 471 -18.41 -8.42 -7.76
N TRP A 472 -19.46 -7.74 -8.21
CA TRP A 472 -20.76 -8.36 -8.44
C TRP A 472 -20.75 -9.07 -9.80
N GLU A 473 -21.00 -10.39 -9.80
CA GLU A 473 -21.10 -11.22 -10.99
C GLU A 473 -22.53 -11.75 -11.13
N GLN A 474 -23.11 -11.64 -12.33
CA GLN A 474 -24.42 -12.20 -12.63
C GLN A 474 -24.34 -13.72 -12.58
N ASP A 475 -25.20 -14.36 -11.79
CA ASP A 475 -25.26 -15.81 -11.72
C ASP A 475 -25.67 -16.36 -13.09
N TYR A 476 -24.96 -17.38 -13.56
CA TYR A 476 -25.23 -17.96 -14.86
C TYR A 476 -26.63 -18.61 -14.89
N VAL A 477 -27.59 -17.92 -15.50
CA VAL A 477 -28.86 -18.52 -15.90
C VAL A 477 -28.61 -19.36 -17.15
N LYS A 478 -28.71 -20.68 -17.02
CA LYS A 478 -28.57 -21.60 -18.15
C LYS A 478 -29.62 -21.23 -19.20
N ASN A 479 -29.19 -20.64 -20.31
CA ASN A 479 -30.04 -20.43 -21.48
C ASN A 479 -30.57 -21.80 -21.93
N GLU A 480 -31.83 -22.10 -21.60
CA GLU A 480 -32.54 -23.18 -22.24
C GLU A 480 -32.69 -22.80 -23.71
N ARG A 481 -31.95 -23.49 -24.59
CA ARG A 481 -32.07 -23.28 -26.03
C ARG A 481 -33.53 -23.52 -26.41
N VAL A 482 -34.15 -22.51 -27.03
CA VAL A 482 -35.47 -22.65 -27.63
C VAL A 482 -35.44 -23.87 -28.55
N GLN A 483 -36.30 -24.86 -28.29
CA GLN A 483 -36.45 -26.04 -29.15
C GLN A 483 -36.75 -25.57 -30.57
N ASP A 484 -35.90 -25.97 -31.53
CA ASP A 484 -36.08 -25.60 -32.92
C ASP A 484 -37.40 -26.22 -33.44
N THR A 485 -38.27 -25.41 -34.03
CA THR A 485 -39.54 -25.90 -34.61
C THR A 485 -39.36 -26.51 -36.00
N SER A 486 -38.13 -26.61 -36.48
CA SER A 486 -37.80 -27.10 -37.82
C SER A 486 -37.55 -28.60 -37.81
N SER A 487 -37.39 -29.22 -38.97
CA SER A 487 -37.17 -30.67 -39.01
C SER A 487 -35.77 -31.03 -38.48
N VAL A 488 -35.71 -32.04 -37.60
CA VAL A 488 -34.49 -32.54 -36.94
C VAL A 488 -33.40 -32.97 -37.93
N PHE A 489 -33.69 -33.13 -39.23
CA PHE A 489 -32.71 -33.48 -40.26
C PHE A 489 -31.69 -32.38 -40.58
N ASN A 490 -31.85 -31.16 -40.06
CA ASN A 490 -30.88 -30.10 -40.23
C ASN A 490 -29.73 -30.24 -39.23
N ARG A 491 -28.47 -30.17 -39.70
CA ARG A 491 -27.26 -30.20 -38.87
C ARG A 491 -27.21 -29.10 -37.81
N MET A 492 -27.98 -28.04 -37.99
CA MET A 492 -28.08 -26.91 -37.07
C MET A 492 -29.16 -27.07 -35.99
N HIS A 493 -29.97 -28.14 -36.06
CA HIS A 493 -31.09 -28.36 -35.14
C HIS A 493 -30.61 -28.85 -33.76
N SER A 494 -31.24 -28.37 -32.68
CA SER A 494 -30.90 -28.76 -31.29
C SER A 494 -30.77 -30.29 -31.10
N ASP A 495 -31.69 -31.04 -31.68
CA ASP A 495 -31.81 -32.50 -31.50
C ASP A 495 -31.10 -33.31 -32.60
N PHE A 496 -30.31 -32.67 -33.48
CA PHE A 496 -29.62 -33.37 -34.58
C PHE A 496 -28.62 -34.41 -34.07
N ALA A 497 -27.99 -34.16 -32.93
CA ALA A 497 -27.03 -35.09 -32.32
C ALA A 497 -27.69 -36.39 -31.89
N GLU A 498 -28.85 -36.33 -31.22
CA GLU A 498 -29.63 -37.50 -30.83
C GLU A 498 -30.19 -38.23 -32.06
N TYR A 499 -30.64 -37.49 -33.08
CA TYR A 499 -31.07 -38.09 -34.34
C TYR A 499 -29.95 -38.86 -35.04
N LYS A 500 -28.74 -38.28 -35.13
CA LYS A 500 -27.56 -38.94 -35.72
C LYS A 500 -27.22 -40.23 -34.98
N GLU A 501 -27.22 -40.19 -33.66
CA GLU A 501 -26.94 -41.34 -32.81
C GLU A 501 -27.98 -42.45 -33.02
N LEU A 502 -29.27 -42.10 -33.08
CA LEU A 502 -30.34 -43.05 -33.36
C LEU A 502 -30.22 -43.67 -34.76
N GLN A 503 -29.84 -42.90 -35.78
CA GLN A 503 -29.58 -43.44 -37.12
C GLN A 503 -28.38 -44.40 -37.12
N ALA A 504 -27.32 -44.07 -36.39
CA ALA A 504 -26.16 -44.96 -36.23
C ALA A 504 -26.56 -46.27 -35.53
N GLN A 505 -27.32 -46.20 -34.44
CA GLN A 505 -27.82 -47.37 -33.72
C GLN A 505 -28.75 -48.25 -34.56
N ASN A 506 -29.52 -47.68 -35.48
CA ASN A 506 -30.36 -48.44 -36.40
C ASN A 506 -29.54 -49.06 -37.56
N ALA A 507 -28.50 -48.37 -38.02
CA ALA A 507 -27.68 -48.81 -39.15
C ALA A 507 -26.66 -49.88 -38.76
N ILE A 508 -26.08 -49.80 -37.56
CA ILE A 508 -25.04 -50.72 -37.06
C ILE A 508 -25.49 -52.19 -37.07
N PRO A 509 -26.67 -52.56 -36.54
CA PRO A 509 -27.15 -53.94 -36.56
C PRO A 509 -27.38 -54.46 -37.99
N GLN A 510 -27.92 -53.61 -38.88
CA GLN A 510 -28.13 -53.98 -40.29
C GLN A 510 -26.79 -54.19 -41.00
N LEU A 511 -25.80 -53.33 -40.75
CA LEU A 511 -24.47 -53.46 -41.32
C LEU A 511 -23.78 -54.76 -40.88
N LEU A 512 -23.90 -55.10 -39.59
CA LEU A 512 -23.33 -56.33 -39.02
C LEU A 512 -24.01 -57.61 -39.54
N GLU A 513 -25.27 -57.53 -39.98
CA GLU A 513 -25.97 -58.65 -40.62
C GLU A 513 -25.38 -58.97 -42.01
N TYR A 514 -24.99 -57.95 -42.77
CA TYR A 514 -24.37 -58.11 -44.08
C TYR A 514 -22.86 -58.32 -44.03
N CYS A 515 -22.19 -57.79 -43.01
CA CYS A 515 -20.75 -57.86 -42.87
C CYS A 515 -20.35 -57.88 -41.38
N PRO A 516 -20.25 -59.08 -40.79
CA PRO A 516 -19.91 -59.24 -39.38
C PRO A 516 -18.53 -58.69 -38.99
N SER A 517 -17.60 -58.64 -39.95
CA SER A 517 -16.24 -58.12 -39.76
C SER A 517 -16.08 -56.65 -40.14
N CYS A 518 -17.15 -55.95 -40.58
CA CYS A 518 -17.05 -54.56 -41.01
C CYS A 518 -16.94 -53.56 -39.85
N LEU A 519 -16.97 -54.00 -38.59
CA LEU A 519 -16.65 -53.14 -37.45
C LEU A 519 -15.32 -53.52 -36.78
N ASP A 520 -14.67 -54.60 -37.24
CA ASP A 520 -13.40 -55.07 -36.69
C ASP A 520 -12.23 -54.37 -37.41
N SER A 521 -11.73 -53.32 -36.76
CA SER A 521 -10.62 -52.45 -37.14
C SER A 521 -10.91 -51.49 -38.30
N PHE A 522 -11.22 -50.26 -37.92
CA PHE A 522 -11.02 -49.09 -38.78
C PHE A 522 -9.92 -48.22 -38.17
N ILE A 523 -8.70 -48.77 -38.07
CA ILE A 523 -7.51 -47.93 -37.90
C ILE A 523 -7.26 -47.10 -39.17
N ASP A 524 -7.78 -47.53 -40.33
CA ASP A 524 -7.61 -46.83 -41.61
C ASP A 524 -8.75 -45.84 -41.95
N PHE A 525 -9.76 -45.62 -41.09
CA PHE A 525 -10.78 -44.58 -41.33
C PHE A 525 -10.51 -43.23 -40.67
N ASP A 526 -9.57 -43.15 -39.72
CA ASP A 526 -9.11 -41.84 -39.22
C ASP A 526 -8.46 -41.02 -40.35
N ASP A 527 -7.94 -41.67 -41.40
CA ASP A 527 -7.34 -41.03 -42.58
C ASP A 527 -8.33 -40.71 -43.72
N SER A 528 -9.60 -41.14 -43.66
CA SER A 528 -10.53 -40.99 -44.81
C SER A 528 -11.74 -40.08 -44.59
N PHE A 529 -11.91 -39.51 -43.39
CA PHE A 529 -12.90 -38.46 -43.13
C PHE A 529 -12.33 -37.17 -42.50
N SER A 530 -11.01 -37.05 -42.36
CA SER A 530 -10.40 -35.75 -42.35
C SER A 530 -10.33 -35.26 -43.80
N TYR A 531 -11.31 -34.43 -44.20
CA TYR A 531 -10.83 -33.23 -44.88
C TYR A 531 -9.87 -32.63 -43.86
N GLU A 532 -8.56 -32.83 -44.06
CA GLU A 532 -7.54 -32.02 -43.42
C GLU A 532 -7.99 -30.58 -43.70
N TYR A 533 -8.66 -29.98 -42.71
CA TYR A 533 -8.68 -28.54 -42.62
C TYR A 533 -7.19 -28.20 -42.65
N SER A 534 -6.78 -27.47 -43.68
CA SER A 534 -5.42 -26.97 -43.81
C SER A 534 -4.96 -26.56 -42.43
N ASN A 535 -3.82 -27.12 -41.96
CA ASN A 535 -3.23 -26.88 -40.65
C ASN A 535 -3.80 -25.60 -40.06
N GLU A 536 -4.55 -25.69 -38.95
CA GLU A 536 -5.10 -24.52 -38.26
C GLU A 536 -3.98 -23.51 -38.11
N LEU A 537 -3.93 -22.56 -39.05
CA LEU A 537 -3.06 -21.42 -38.96
C LEU A 537 -3.68 -20.66 -37.81
N ASN A 538 -3.04 -20.74 -36.66
CA ASN A 538 -3.37 -19.90 -35.55
C ASN A 538 -3.47 -18.49 -36.11
N LYS A 539 -4.63 -17.84 -35.95
CA LYS A 539 -4.87 -16.51 -36.53
C LYS A 539 -3.81 -15.51 -36.04
N LEU A 540 -3.17 -15.80 -34.90
CA LEU A 540 -2.06 -15.05 -34.31
C LEU A 540 -0.70 -15.27 -35.01
N ASP A 541 -0.57 -16.27 -35.89
CA ASP A 541 0.65 -16.52 -36.69
C ASP A 541 0.57 -15.86 -38.08
N ASN A 542 -0.61 -15.36 -38.46
CA ASN A 542 -0.81 -14.66 -39.72
C ASN A 542 -0.43 -13.17 -39.57
N LEU A 543 0.67 -12.77 -40.20
CA LEU A 543 1.21 -11.42 -40.16
C LEU A 543 0.19 -10.32 -40.52
N GLU A 544 -0.75 -10.60 -41.44
CA GLU A 544 -1.79 -9.65 -41.83
C GLU A 544 -2.83 -9.46 -40.71
N ILE A 545 -3.16 -10.52 -39.99
CA ILE A 545 -4.11 -10.46 -38.86
C ILE A 545 -3.47 -9.73 -37.67
N ILE A 546 -2.19 -10.00 -37.38
CA ILE A 546 -1.42 -9.28 -36.34
C ILE A 546 -1.40 -7.78 -36.64
N GLN A 547 -1.12 -7.39 -37.89
CA GLN A 547 -1.12 -5.98 -38.30
C GLN A 547 -2.50 -5.33 -38.16
N ARG A 548 -3.58 -6.04 -38.50
CA ARG A 548 -4.95 -5.55 -38.30
C ARG A 548 -5.29 -5.40 -36.82
N MET A 549 -4.89 -6.36 -35.98
CA MET A 549 -5.07 -6.28 -34.53
C MET A 549 -4.35 -5.08 -33.93
N LEU A 550 -3.10 -4.84 -34.34
CA LEU A 550 -2.30 -3.70 -33.88
C LEU A 550 -2.95 -2.38 -34.28
N LEU A 551 -3.43 -2.28 -35.53
CA LEU A 551 -4.12 -1.10 -36.03
C LEU A 551 -5.46 -0.84 -35.30
N GLU A 552 -6.25 -1.87 -35.03
CA GLU A 552 -7.50 -1.73 -34.29
C GLU A 552 -7.24 -1.39 -32.81
N ASN A 553 -6.16 -1.90 -32.21
CA ASN A 553 -5.75 -1.52 -30.86
C ASN A 553 -5.33 -0.04 -30.78
N GLU A 554 -4.56 0.45 -31.76
CA GLU A 554 -4.24 1.89 -31.86
C GLU A 554 -5.50 2.76 -32.03
N ARG A 555 -6.49 2.30 -32.81
CA ARG A 555 -7.78 2.99 -32.96
C ARG A 555 -8.54 3.03 -31.64
N ALA A 556 -8.61 1.91 -30.92
CA ALA A 556 -9.27 1.82 -29.64
C ALA A 556 -8.62 2.75 -28.60
N GLN A 557 -7.28 2.79 -28.55
CA GLN A 557 -6.54 3.71 -27.68
C GLN A 557 -6.82 5.18 -28.01
N LYS A 558 -6.90 5.55 -29.29
CA LYS A 558 -7.27 6.92 -29.70
C LYS A 558 -8.69 7.28 -29.28
N ILE A 559 -9.64 6.36 -29.41
CA ILE A 559 -11.03 6.57 -28.96
C ILE A 559 -11.07 6.72 -27.43
N MET A 560 -10.35 5.85 -26.71
CA MET A 560 -10.26 5.91 -25.25
C MET A 560 -9.67 7.24 -24.77
N ASN A 561 -8.57 7.70 -25.40
CA ASN A 561 -7.96 8.99 -25.08
C ASN A 561 -8.91 10.18 -25.37
N TYR A 562 -9.73 10.08 -26.42
CA TYR A 562 -10.77 11.08 -26.71
C TYR A 562 -11.90 11.08 -25.68
N LEU A 563 -12.29 9.91 -25.16
CA LEU A 563 -13.32 9.79 -24.11
C LEU A 563 -12.83 10.29 -22.75
N LEU A 564 -11.56 10.06 -22.42
CA LEU A 564 -10.96 10.45 -21.14
C LEU A 564 -10.60 11.94 -21.06
N ASP A 565 -10.30 12.59 -22.20
CA ASP A 565 -10.02 14.03 -22.25
C ASP A 565 -10.51 14.68 -23.58
N PRO A 566 -11.82 14.94 -23.72
CA PRO A 566 -12.39 15.48 -24.96
C PRO A 566 -11.96 16.91 -25.26
N VAL A 567 -11.49 17.67 -24.26
CA VAL A 567 -11.11 19.08 -24.40
C VAL A 567 -9.76 19.21 -25.11
N LYS A 568 -8.83 18.28 -24.88
CA LYS A 568 -7.47 18.31 -25.45
C LYS A 568 -7.39 17.87 -26.92
N TYR A 569 -8.36 17.09 -27.40
CA TYR A 569 -8.37 16.49 -28.74
C TYR A 569 -9.37 17.14 -29.73
N SER A 570 -9.99 18.29 -29.38
CA SER A 570 -10.96 19.00 -30.24
C SER A 570 -10.40 20.18 -31.07
N LYS A 571 -9.08 20.27 -31.25
CA LYS A 571 -8.45 21.31 -32.11
C LYS A 571 -7.99 20.79 -33.46
#